data_AF-A0A2R7K776-F1
#
_entry.id   AF-A0A2R7K776-F1
#
_cell.length_a   1.000
_cell.length_b   1.000
_cell.length_c   1.000
_cell.angle_alpha   90.00
_cell.angle_beta   90.00
_cell.angle_gamma   90.00
#
_symmetry.space_group_name_H-M   'P 1'
#
loop_
_entity.id
_entity.type
_entity.pdbx_description
1 polymer ?
#
loop_
_entity_poly.entity_id
_entity_poly.type
_entity_poly.pdbx_seq_one_letter_code
_entity_poly.pdbx_strand_id
1 'polypeptide(L)'
;SNSNMYVFSVAPSYFYNWVISKKVLVGSGIAFGAGINDNDGVVSGLYQVDLNLKLAYNTDRFFAYATLNNISFLQGSAADDKLNENISSLKISVGYRFNTPKKVTEVYDKVNKKIGL
;
A
#
# COMPACT_ATOMS: atom_id res chain seq x y z
N SER A 1 -5.31 -29.07 13.82
CA SER A 1 -4.48 -28.23 14.69
C SER A 1 -4.59 -26.81 14.19
N ASN A 2 -5.07 -25.86 15.00
CA ASN A 2 -5.05 -24.44 14.66
C ASN A 2 -3.80 -23.85 15.31
N SER A 3 -2.72 -23.73 14.55
CA SER A 3 -1.53 -22.99 15.00
C SER A 3 -1.77 -21.50 14.78
N ASN A 4 -1.48 -20.70 15.80
CA ASN A 4 -1.61 -19.25 15.72
C ASN A 4 -0.24 -18.66 15.39
N MET A 5 -0.20 -17.83 14.35
CA MET A 5 1.03 -17.22 13.87
C MET A 5 0.91 -15.70 13.89
N TYR A 6 1.85 -15.03 14.55
CA TYR A 6 1.91 -13.57 14.67
C TYR A 6 3.22 -13.04 14.10
N VAL A 7 3.13 -12.22 13.06
CA VAL A 7 4.29 -11.63 12.38
C VAL A 7 4.36 -10.13 12.68
N PHE A 8 5.53 -9.67 13.13
CA PHE A 8 5.87 -8.27 13.26
C PHE A 8 7.14 -7.96 12.48
N SER A 9 7.07 -7.06 11.50
CA SER A 9 8.21 -6.72 10.65
C SER A 9 8.26 -5.23 10.31
N VAL A 10 9.47 -4.74 10.04
CA VAL A 10 9.72 -3.38 9.54
C VAL A 10 10.46 -3.49 8.22
N ALA A 11 9.91 -2.88 7.18
CA ALA A 11 10.45 -2.91 5.82
C ALA A 11 10.54 -1.48 5.25
N PRO A 12 11.74 -0.84 5.26
CA PRO A 12 11.96 0.35 4.46
C PRO A 12 11.62 0.05 2.99
N SER A 13 10.90 0.99 2.37
CA SER A 13 10.39 0.84 1.02
C SER A 13 10.78 2.03 0.14
N TYR A 14 11.02 1.75 -1.12
CA TYR A 14 11.31 2.75 -2.15
C TYR A 14 10.34 2.58 -3.31
N PHE A 15 9.71 3.67 -3.74
CA PHE A 15 8.74 3.70 -4.83
C PHE A 15 9.18 4.67 -5.92
N TYR A 16 9.18 4.17 -7.16
CA TYR A 16 9.38 4.98 -8.36
C TYR A 16 8.05 5.14 -9.10
N ASN A 17 7.65 6.38 -9.38
CA ASN A 17 6.42 6.71 -10.10
C ASN A 17 6.75 7.39 -11.44
N TRP A 18 6.43 6.71 -12.53
CA TRP A 18 6.60 7.20 -13.88
C TRP A 18 5.28 7.72 -14.47
N VAL A 19 5.25 9.01 -14.78
CA VAL A 19 4.11 9.64 -15.47
C VAL A 19 4.34 9.49 -16.98
N ILE A 20 3.74 8.45 -17.57
CA ILE A 20 3.88 8.13 -19.01
C ILE A 20 3.12 9.14 -19.86
N SER A 21 1.98 9.62 -19.36
CA SER A 21 1.18 10.66 -20.02
C SER A 21 0.52 11.55 -18.98
N LYS A 22 -0.10 12.65 -19.41
CA LYS A 22 -0.82 13.58 -18.53
C LYS A 22 -1.88 12.89 -17.63
N LYS A 23 -2.32 11.69 -17.99
CA LYS A 23 -3.38 10.96 -17.30
C LYS A 23 -2.97 9.57 -16.81
N VAL A 24 -1.83 9.03 -17.25
CA VAL A 24 -1.40 7.65 -16.93
C VAL A 24 -0.12 7.70 -16.11
N LEU A 25 -0.13 6.97 -14.99
CA LEU A 25 1.01 6.76 -14.12
C LEU A 25 1.25 5.26 -13.96
N VAL A 26 2.50 4.85 -14.10
CA VAL A 26 2.97 3.51 -13.74
C VAL A 26 3.95 3.65 -12.58
N GLY A 27 3.68 2.93 -11.50
CA GLY A 27 4.52 2.89 -10.32
C GLY A 27 5.09 1.49 -10.12
N SER A 28 6.30 1.44 -9.60
CA SER A 28 6.88 0.22 -9.05
C SER A 28 7.53 0.54 -7.71
N GLY A 29 7.55 -0.43 -6.81
CA GLY A 29 8.17 -0.28 -5.51
C GLY A 29 8.75 -1.58 -5.04
N ILE A 30 9.78 -1.46 -4.21
CA ILE A 30 10.40 -2.58 -3.52
C ILE A 30 10.62 -2.22 -2.06
N ALA A 31 10.39 -3.17 -1.18
CA ALA A 31 10.75 -3.05 0.23
C ALA A 31 11.56 -4.27 0.66
N PHE A 32 12.54 -4.03 1.51
CA PHE A 32 13.29 -5.08 2.19
C PHE A 32 13.18 -4.84 3.68
N GLY A 33 12.83 -5.87 4.42
CA GLY A 33 12.59 -5.77 5.84
C GLY A 33 13.09 -6.97 6.61
N ALA A 34 13.03 -6.83 7.92
CA ALA A 34 13.23 -7.92 8.84
C ALA A 34 12.20 -7.82 9.96
N GLY A 35 11.96 -8.94 10.63
CA GLY A 35 10.96 -9.04 11.67
C GLY A 35 11.14 -10.27 12.52
N ILE A 36 10.12 -10.51 13.33
CA ILE A 36 9.98 -11.67 14.18
C ILE A 36 8.62 -12.33 13.91
N ASN A 37 8.61 -13.65 14.00
CA ASN A 37 7.40 -14.46 13.94
C ASN A 37 7.29 -15.22 15.25
N ASP A 38 6.11 -15.20 15.86
CA ASP A 38 5.75 -16.07 16.98
C ASP A 38 4.83 -17.17 16.47
N ASN A 39 5.31 -18.41 16.53
CA ASN A 39 4.55 -19.61 16.20
C ASN A 39 4.40 -20.45 17.47
N ASP A 40 3.20 -20.44 18.05
CA ASP A 40 2.84 -21.19 19.26
C ASP A 40 3.87 -21.02 20.43
N GLY A 41 4.45 -19.82 20.59
CA GLY A 41 5.40 -19.46 21.65
C GLY A 41 6.87 -19.53 21.26
N VAL A 42 7.19 -19.96 20.03
CA VAL A 42 8.55 -19.99 19.49
C VAL A 42 8.78 -18.77 18.62
N VAL A 43 9.60 -17.83 19.12
CA VAL A 43 9.96 -16.61 18.39
C VAL A 43 11.16 -16.85 17.48
N SER A 44 10.98 -16.61 16.18
CA SER A 44 12.01 -16.76 15.15
C SER A 44 12.19 -15.49 14.34
N GLY A 45 13.42 -15.23 13.87
CA GLY A 45 13.71 -14.13 12.96
C GLY A 45 13.25 -14.42 11.53
N LEU A 46 12.76 -13.38 10.85
CA LEU A 46 12.35 -13.45 9.45
C LEU A 46 12.86 -12.24 8.65
N TYR A 47 13.12 -12.46 7.37
CA TYR A 47 13.32 -11.42 6.39
C TYR A 47 12.07 -11.24 5.54
N GLN A 48 11.83 -10.02 5.07
CA GLN A 48 10.70 -9.66 4.23
C GLN A 48 11.18 -9.03 2.93
N VAL A 49 10.54 -9.42 1.82
CA VAL A 49 10.65 -8.74 0.53
C VAL A 49 9.24 -8.37 0.07
N ASP A 50 9.01 -7.10 -0.27
CA ASP A 50 7.76 -6.62 -0.88
C ASP A 50 8.05 -6.11 -2.29
N LEU A 51 7.28 -6.58 -3.27
CA LEU A 51 7.23 -6.05 -4.62
C LEU A 51 5.86 -5.43 -4.87
N ASN A 52 5.85 -4.13 -5.19
CA ASN A 52 4.65 -3.39 -5.55
C ASN A 52 4.70 -2.96 -7.02
N LEU A 53 3.60 -3.20 -7.74
CA LEU A 53 3.36 -2.62 -9.06
C LEU A 53 2.04 -1.85 -9.03
N LYS A 54 2.02 -0.69 -9.66
CA LYS A 54 0.85 0.19 -9.72
C LYS A 54 0.63 0.68 -11.14
N LEU A 55 -0.61 0.60 -11.61
CA LEU A 55 -1.06 1.26 -12.82
C LEU A 55 -2.22 2.18 -12.44
N ALA A 56 -2.12 3.46 -12.76
CA ALA A 56 -3.11 4.46 -12.43
C ALA A 56 -3.49 5.30 -13.64
N TYR A 57 -4.78 5.62 -13.73
CA TYR A 57 -5.37 6.55 -14.67
C TYR A 57 -6.09 7.64 -13.89
N ASN A 58 -5.74 8.91 -14.13
CA ASN A 58 -6.29 10.04 -13.43
C ASN A 58 -6.70 11.15 -14.40
N THR A 59 -7.90 11.67 -14.21
CA THR A 59 -8.46 12.84 -14.87
C THR A 59 -8.99 13.80 -13.81
N ASP A 60 -9.54 14.96 -14.19
CA ASP A 60 -10.09 15.91 -13.23
C ASP A 60 -11.23 15.30 -12.39
N ARG A 61 -12.12 14.53 -13.03
CA ARG A 61 -13.32 13.98 -12.39
C ARG A 61 -13.26 12.49 -12.11
N PHE A 62 -12.50 11.72 -12.86
CA PHE A 62 -12.44 10.27 -12.71
C PHE A 62 -11.02 9.81 -12.39
N PHE A 63 -10.90 8.84 -11.49
CA PHE A 63 -9.64 8.14 -11.25
C PHE A 63 -9.89 6.64 -11.13
N ALA A 64 -8.93 5.87 -11.62
CA ALA A 64 -8.88 4.43 -11.44
C ALA A 64 -7.43 4.01 -11.23
N TYR A 65 -7.20 2.99 -10.41
CA TYR A 65 -5.89 2.38 -10.30
C TYR A 65 -6.00 0.91 -9.92
N ALA A 66 -5.01 0.14 -10.35
CA ALA A 66 -4.78 -1.23 -9.93
C ALA A 66 -3.40 -1.30 -9.27
N THR A 67 -3.29 -2.05 -8.17
CA THR A 67 -2.01 -2.37 -7.55
C THR A 67 -1.88 -3.88 -7.39
N LEU A 68 -0.73 -4.40 -7.79
CA LEU A 68 -0.28 -5.75 -7.46
C LEU A 68 0.76 -5.63 -6.35
N ASN A 69 0.58 -6.37 -5.28
CA ASN A 69 1.53 -6.44 -4.17
C ASN A 69 1.89 -7.90 -3.93
N ASN A 70 3.17 -8.18 -3.79
CA ASN A 70 3.69 -9.49 -3.45
C ASN A 70 4.64 -9.36 -2.26
N ILE A 71 4.30 -9.99 -1.14
CA ILE A 71 5.09 -9.96 0.09
C ILE A 71 5.56 -11.39 0.36
N SER A 72 6.87 -11.59 0.44
CA SER A 72 7.51 -12.86 0.75
C SER A 72 8.24 -12.78 2.10
N PHE A 73 8.05 -13.80 2.94
CA PHE A 73 8.74 -13.93 4.22
C PHE A 73 9.70 -15.14 4.21
N LEU A 74 10.98 -14.88 4.49
CA LEU A 74 12.04 -15.88 4.53
C LEU A 74 12.46 -16.12 5.99
N GLN A 75 12.28 -17.33 6.49
CA GLN A 75 12.68 -17.71 7.85
C GLN A 75 14.17 -18.06 7.92
N GLY A 76 14.86 -17.53 8.93
CA GLY A 76 16.27 -17.79 9.16
C GLY A 76 16.51 -18.78 10.30
N SER A 77 16.28 -20.09 10.10
CA SER A 77 16.79 -21.15 10.99
C SER A 77 16.77 -22.55 10.36
N ALA A 78 17.67 -23.41 10.85
CA ALA A 78 18.18 -24.63 10.24
C ALA A 78 17.36 -25.92 10.51
N ALA A 79 16.04 -25.85 10.60
CA ALA A 79 15.18 -27.04 10.66
C ALA A 79 14.42 -27.20 9.35
N ASP A 80 14.26 -28.44 8.88
CA ASP A 80 13.88 -28.87 7.52
C ASP A 80 12.53 -28.34 6.97
N ASP A 81 11.78 -27.54 7.72
CA ASP A 81 10.49 -26.99 7.31
C ASP A 81 10.59 -25.50 6.96
N LYS A 82 11.26 -25.21 5.83
CA LYS A 82 11.24 -23.87 5.22
C LYS A 82 9.87 -23.57 4.64
N LEU A 83 8.93 -23.14 5.47
CA LEU A 83 7.68 -22.54 5.03
C LEU A 83 7.98 -21.12 4.54
N ASN A 84 8.25 -21.00 3.23
CA ASN A 84 8.30 -19.71 2.54
C ASN A 84 6.86 -19.23 2.35
N GLU A 85 6.48 -18.21 3.09
CA GLU A 85 5.14 -17.66 3.01
C GLU A 85 5.11 -16.49 2.03
N ASN A 86 4.21 -16.58 1.06
CA ASN A 86 4.08 -15.58 0.01
C ASN A 86 2.63 -15.10 -0.07
N ILE A 87 2.42 -13.82 0.18
CA ILE A 87 1.11 -13.17 0.11
C ILE A 87 1.08 -12.31 -1.15
N SER A 88 0.21 -12.68 -2.09
CA SER A 88 -0.03 -11.90 -3.30
C SER A 88 -1.42 -11.27 -3.24
N SER A 89 -1.50 -9.97 -3.52
CA SER A 89 -2.77 -9.25 -3.55
C SER A 89 -2.90 -8.39 -4.79
N LEU A 90 -4.08 -8.41 -5.38
CA LEU A 90 -4.51 -7.52 -6.45
C LEU A 90 -5.61 -6.61 -5.89
N LYS A 91 -5.39 -5.30 -5.96
CA LYS A 91 -6.38 -4.30 -5.57
C LYS A 91 -6.75 -3.47 -6.77
N ILE A 92 -8.04 -3.34 -7.03
CA ILE A 92 -8.59 -2.48 -8.08
C ILE A 92 -9.45 -1.42 -7.39
N SER A 93 -9.30 -0.17 -7.80
CA SER A 93 -10.01 0.96 -7.22
C SER A 93 -10.46 1.90 -8.33
N VAL A 94 -11.70 2.37 -8.22
CA VAL A 94 -12.30 3.35 -9.13
C VAL A 94 -13.01 4.41 -8.30
N GLY A 95 -13.01 5.64 -8.79
CA GLY A 95 -13.67 6.74 -8.09
C GLY A 95 -13.98 7.93 -8.99
N TYR A 96 -14.93 8.73 -8.52
CA TYR A 96 -15.39 9.93 -9.19
C TYR A 96 -15.38 11.11 -8.21
N ARG A 97 -14.84 12.26 -8.64
CA ARG A 97 -14.82 13.52 -7.89
C ARG A 97 -16.06 14.32 -8.27
N PHE A 98 -16.94 14.50 -7.30
CA PHE A 98 -18.09 15.40 -7.43
C PHE A 98 -17.59 16.85 -7.38
N ASN A 99 -18.21 17.72 -8.18
CA ASN A 99 -17.96 19.15 -8.08
C ASN A 99 -18.44 19.64 -6.70
N THR A 100 -17.69 20.56 -6.10
CA THR A 100 -18.10 21.22 -4.87
C THR A 100 -19.50 21.85 -5.04
N PRO A 101 -20.47 21.56 -4.15
CA PRO A 101 -21.78 22.19 -4.23
C PRO A 101 -21.67 23.71 -4.03
N LYS A 102 -22.34 24.51 -4.88
CA LYS A 102 -22.30 25.99 -4.83
C LYS A 102 -22.51 26.56 -3.43
N LYS A 103 -23.43 25.97 -2.65
CA LYS A 103 -23.76 26.39 -1.27
C LYS A 103 -22.57 26.24 -0.31
N VAL A 104 -21.73 25.22 -0.49
CA VAL A 104 -20.55 25.00 0.36
C VAL A 104 -19.49 26.05 0.04
N THR A 105 -19.29 26.36 -1.25
CA THR A 105 -18.42 27.44 -1.70
C THR A 105 -18.88 28.79 -1.16
N GLU A 106 -20.18 29.10 -1.23
CA GLU A 106 -20.73 30.35 -0.71
C GLU A 106 -20.55 30.53 0.80
N VAL A 107 -20.70 29.46 1.58
CA VAL A 107 -20.46 29.51 3.05
C VAL A 107 -18.98 29.68 3.34
N TYR A 108 -18.12 28.97 2.61
CA TYR A 108 -16.67 29.11 2.74
C TYR A 108 -16.21 30.54 2.41
N ASP A 109 -16.68 31.11 1.30
CA ASP A 109 -16.36 32.48 0.89
C ASP A 109 -16.87 33.51 1.90
N LYS A 110 -18.07 33.29 2.47
CA LYS A 110 -18.61 34.16 3.54
C LYS A 110 -17.78 34.12 4.82
N VAL A 111 -17.31 32.93 5.21
CA VAL A 111 -16.45 32.77 6.39
C VAL A 111 -15.08 33.36 6.13
N ASN A 112 -14.46 33.07 4.98
CA ASN A 112 -13.13 33.57 4.59
C ASN A 112 -13.11 35.11 4.58
N LYS A 113 -14.14 35.72 3.97
CA LYS A 113 -14.33 37.18 3.95
C LYS A 113 -14.56 37.80 5.34
N LYS A 114 -15.03 37.02 6.32
CA LYS A 114 -15.26 37.48 7.70
C LYS A 114 -14.04 37.33 8.60
N ILE A 115 -13.16 36.36 8.31
CA ILE A 115 -11.94 36.09 9.08
C ILE A 115 -10.68 36.71 8.45
N GLY A 116 -10.77 37.29 7.25
CA GLY A 116 -9.70 38.08 6.65
C GLY A 116 -8.53 37.26 6.09
N LEU A 117 -8.80 36.04 5.65
CA LEU A 117 -7.86 35.23 4.85
C LEU A 117 -8.20 35.34 3.35
#